data_AF-A0AAV3WQ96-F1
#
_entry.id   AF-A0AAV3WQ96-F1
#
_cell.length_a   1.000
_cell.length_b   1.000
_cell.length_c   1.000
_cell.angle_alpha   90.00
_cell.angle_beta   90.00
_cell.angle_gamma   90.00
#
_symmetry.space_group_name_H-M   'P 1'
#
loop_
_entity.id
_entity.type
_entity.pdbx_description
1 polymer ?
#
loop_
_entity_poly.entity_id
_entity_poly.type
_entity_poly.pdbx_seq_one_letter_code
_entity_poly.pdbx_strand_id
1 'polypeptide(L)'
;MNTRKSTAALGIIDFLFIGIYAVYLLSPINLGYYPIGIVQMILLITALVLLLICGINLFKDKKKDKWTDYIPIGLLIFGYLTSIGVIGLSLLFWWVAFIL
;
A
#
# COMPACT_ATOMS: atom_id res chain seq x y z
N MET A 1 8.18 -6.96 13.35
CA MET A 1 8.72 -5.76 12.67
C MET A 1 8.46 -4.55 13.54
N ASN A 2 9.45 -3.68 13.77
CA ASN A 2 9.24 -2.47 14.58
C ASN A 2 8.29 -1.51 13.83
N THR A 3 7.38 -0.83 14.53
CA THR A 3 6.41 0.12 13.94
C THR A 3 7.09 1.14 13.04
N ARG A 4 8.25 1.67 13.44
CA ARG A 4 9.05 2.60 12.60
C ARG A 4 9.42 2.03 11.23
N LYS A 5 9.83 0.76 11.17
CA LYS A 5 10.18 0.09 9.91
C LYS A 5 8.94 -0.14 9.04
N SER A 6 7.81 -0.46 9.68
CA SER A 6 6.54 -0.65 8.99
C SER A 6 5.98 0.65 8.42
N THR A 7 6.11 1.76 9.15
CA THR A 7 5.75 3.10 8.66
C THR A 7 6.62 3.53 7.48
N ALA A 8 7.93 3.27 7.56
CA ALA A 8 8.84 3.56 6.45
C ALA A 8 8.48 2.72 5.20
N ALA A 9 8.16 1.44 5.37
CA ALA A 9 7.73 0.58 4.27
C ALA A 9 6.43 1.07 3.61
N LEU A 10 5.44 1.48 4.41
CA LEU A 10 4.20 2.09 3.91
C LEU A 10 4.49 3.37 3.12
N GLY A 11 5.32 4.27 3.65
CA GLY A 11 5.69 5.50 2.94
C GLY A 11 6.43 5.25 1.62
N ILE A 12 7.27 4.21 1.54
CA ILE A 12 7.92 3.81 0.28
C ILE A 12 6.88 3.31 -0.72
N ILE A 13 5.91 2.50 -0.30
CA ILE A 13 4.83 2.01 -1.16
C ILE A 13 4.01 3.17 -1.71
N ASP A 14 3.59 4.10 -0.85
CA ASP A 14 2.82 5.27 -1.25
C ASP A 14 3.61 6.17 -2.21
N PHE A 15 4.90 6.39 -1.93
CA PHE A 15 5.78 7.15 -2.81
C PHE A 15 5.95 6.49 -4.18
N LEU A 16 6.17 5.18 -4.22
CA LEU A 16 6.27 4.43 -5.47
C LEU A 16 4.96 4.50 -6.26
N PHE A 17 3.82 4.34 -5.58
CA PHE A 17 2.50 4.44 -6.21
C PHE A 17 2.27 5.82 -6.84
N ILE A 18 2.52 6.90 -6.10
CA ILE A 18 2.41 8.27 -6.63
C ILE A 18 3.41 8.49 -7.76
N GLY A 19 4.64 7.98 -7.64
CA GLY A 19 5.67 8.07 -8.67
C GLY A 19 5.25 7.42 -9.98
N ILE A 20 4.67 6.22 -9.92
CA ILE A 20 4.14 5.52 -11.10
C ILE A 20 2.99 6.30 -11.72
N TYR A 21 2.10 6.83 -10.88
CA TYR A 21 0.97 7.66 -11.34
C TYR A 21 1.44 8.95 -12.03
N ALA A 22 2.48 9.60 -11.50
CA ALA A 22 3.08 10.80 -12.07
C ALA A 22 3.81 10.51 -13.39
N VAL A 23 4.59 9.42 -13.46
CA VAL A 23 5.23 8.97 -14.70
C VAL A 23 4.18 8.71 -15.77
N TYR A 24 3.05 8.10 -15.40
CA TYR A 24 1.95 7.88 -16.32
C TYR A 24 1.36 9.20 -16.87
N LEU A 25 1.04 10.17 -16.00
CA LEU A 25 0.49 11.46 -16.43
C LEU A 25 1.42 12.22 -17.39
N LEU A 26 2.74 12.07 -17.22
CA LEU A 26 3.75 12.77 -18.01
C LEU A 26 4.14 12.03 -19.30
N SER A 27 3.81 10.74 -19.41
CA SER A 27 4.27 9.87 -20.48
C SER A 27 3.08 9.33 -21.27
N PRO A 28 2.64 10.01 -22.34
CA PRO A 28 1.59 9.52 -23.24
C PRO A 28 2.19 8.45 -24.15
N ILE A 29 2.60 7.31 -23.59
CA ILE A 29 3.23 6.23 -24.35
C ILE A 29 2.20 5.12 -24.60
N ASN A 30 1.98 4.85 -25.89
CA ASN A 30 1.17 3.82 -26.53
C ASN A 30 1.45 2.35 -26.13
N LEU A 31 2.23 2.06 -25.07
CA LEU A 31 2.56 0.69 -24.64
C LEU A 31 1.41 -0.01 -23.90
N GLY A 32 0.23 0.62 -23.86
CA GLY A 32 -0.93 0.13 -23.14
C GLY A 32 -0.75 0.29 -21.64
N TYR A 33 -1.86 0.40 -20.91
CA TYR A 33 -1.86 0.52 -19.46
C TYR A 33 -1.26 -0.71 -18.73
N TYR A 34 -0.83 -1.75 -19.47
CA TYR A 34 -0.57 -3.13 -19.02
C TYR A 34 0.58 -3.21 -18.01
N PRO A 35 1.74 -2.57 -18.27
CA PRO A 35 2.84 -2.56 -17.30
C PRO A 35 2.44 -1.88 -15.99
N ILE A 36 1.58 -0.87 -16.03
CA ILE A 36 1.16 -0.10 -14.86
C ILE A 36 0.26 -0.95 -13.98
N GLY A 37 -0.71 -1.66 -14.57
CA GLY A 37 -1.56 -2.60 -13.85
C GLY A 37 -0.75 -3.68 -13.14
N ILE A 38 0.28 -4.24 -13.80
CA ILE A 38 1.18 -5.23 -13.21
C ILE A 38 1.94 -4.64 -12.01
N VAL A 39 2.52 -3.46 -12.14
CA VAL A 39 3.29 -2.84 -11.05
C VAL A 39 2.37 -2.48 -9.87
N GLN A 40 1.15 -2.01 -10.14
CA GLN A 40 0.15 -1.77 -9.09
C GLN A 40 -0.29 -3.06 -8.39
N MET A 41 -0.43 -4.18 -9.12
CA MET A 41 -0.70 -5.49 -8.51
C MET A 41 0.44 -5.90 -7.56
N ILE A 42 1.70 -5.74 -7.97
CA ILE A 42 2.86 -6.06 -7.13
C ILE A 42 2.88 -5.19 -5.86
N LEU A 43 2.61 -3.89 -5.99
CA LEU A 43 2.51 -2.97 -4.85
C LEU A 43 1.39 -3.37 -3.89
N LEU A 44 0.22 -3.74 -4.42
CA LEU A 44 -0.92 -4.19 -3.64
C LEU A 44 -0.62 -5.48 -2.86
N ILE A 45 -0.04 -6.48 -3.52
CA ILE A 45 0.36 -7.74 -2.88
C ILE A 45 1.38 -7.48 -1.78
N THR A 46 2.37 -6.61 -2.05
CA THR A 46 3.40 -6.24 -1.08
C THR A 46 2.78 -5.53 0.14
N ALA A 47 1.85 -4.59 -0.08
CA ALA A 47 1.13 -3.90 0.99
C ALA A 47 0.29 -4.87 1.84
N LEU A 48 -0.39 -5.83 1.22
CA LEU A 48 -1.16 -6.88 1.91
C LEU A 48 -0.26 -7.78 2.76
N VAL A 49 0.87 -8.23 2.21
CA VAL A 49 1.84 -9.07 2.94
C VAL A 49 2.41 -8.30 4.13
N LEU A 50 2.77 -7.03 3.97
CA LEU A 50 3.28 -6.20 5.06
C LEU A 50 2.23 -5.94 6.14
N LEU A 51 0.97 -5.72 5.76
CA LEU A 51 -0.14 -5.59 6.69
C LEU A 51 -0.31 -6.87 7.51
N LEU A 52 -0.28 -8.05 6.87
CA LEU A 52 -0.37 -9.34 7.56
C LEU A 52 0.79 -9.55 8.53
N ILE A 53 2.03 -9.26 8.11
CA ILE A 53 3.22 -9.34 8.97
C ILE A 53 3.10 -8.36 10.15
N CYS A 54 2.57 -7.15 9.91
CA CYS A 54 2.34 -6.16 10.96
C CYS A 54 1.30 -6.67 11.97
N GLY A 55 0.18 -7.24 11.49
CA GLY A 55 -0.87 -7.83 12.32
C GLY A 55 -0.37 -8.99 13.18
N ILE A 56 0.33 -9.96 12.58
CA ILE A 56 0.87 -11.14 13.31
C ILE A 56 1.84 -10.70 14.41
N ASN A 57 2.70 -9.73 14.13
CA ASN A 57 3.62 -9.20 15.15
C ASN A 57 2.87 -8.49 16.29
N LEU A 58 1.76 -7.84 15.98
CA LEU A 58 0.89 -7.21 16.97
C LEU A 58 0.28 -8.22 17.94
N PHE A 59 -0.25 -9.32 17.41
CA PHE A 59 -0.89 -10.37 18.20
C PHE A 59 0.12 -11.16 19.06
N LYS A 60 1.40 -11.19 18.67
CA LYS A 60 2.47 -11.82 19.44
C LYS A 60 2.94 -10.96 20.61
N ASP A 61 2.93 -9.63 20.47
CA ASP A 61 3.32 -8.69 21.53
C ASP A 61 2.15 -8.38 22.48
N LYS A 62 1.71 -9.39 23.24
CA LYS A 62 0.65 -9.26 24.26
C LYS A 62 1.04 -8.44 25.50
N LYS A 63 2.23 -7.82 25.54
CA LYS A 63 2.79 -7.14 26.73
C LYS A 63 2.58 -5.62 26.76
N LYS A 64 1.89 -5.02 25.79
CA LYS A 64 1.68 -3.57 25.72
C LYS A 64 0.39 -3.18 26.45
N ASP A 65 0.47 -2.99 27.76
CA ASP A 65 -0.70 -2.66 28.60
C ASP A 65 -1.19 -1.20 28.50
N LYS A 66 -0.46 -0.33 27.79
CA LYS A 66 -0.80 1.10 27.71
C LYS A 66 -1.52 1.43 26.40
N TRP A 67 -2.72 2.01 26.54
CA TRP A 67 -3.53 2.55 25.43
C TRP A 67 -2.74 3.45 24.46
N THR A 68 -1.76 4.21 24.98
CA THR A 68 -0.87 5.09 24.20
C THR A 68 -0.01 4.33 23.19
N ASP A 69 0.31 3.06 23.43
CA ASP A 69 1.11 2.25 22.52
C ASP A 69 0.28 1.71 21.34
N TYR A 70 -1.04 1.63 21.50
CA TYR A 70 -1.97 1.17 20.45
C TYR A 70 -2.32 2.25 19.43
N ILE A 71 -2.22 3.53 19.79
CA ILE A 71 -2.51 4.66 18.89
C ILE A 71 -1.64 4.62 17.61
N PRO A 72 -0.29 4.55 17.68
CA PRO A 72 0.55 4.52 16.48
C PRO A 72 0.35 3.25 15.64
N ILE A 73 -0.07 2.15 16.29
CA ILE A 73 -0.40 0.90 15.62
C ILE A 73 -1.72 1.03 14.84
N GLY A 74 -2.75 1.59 15.47
CA GLY A 74 -4.04 1.83 14.83
C GLY A 74 -3.90 2.77 13.63
N LEU A 75 -3.10 3.83 13.77
CA LEU A 75 -2.77 4.74 12.67
C LEU A 75 -2.05 4.02 11.52
N LEU A 76 -1.11 3.12 11.85
CA LEU A 76 -0.39 2.34 10.85
C LEU A 76 -1.30 1.38 10.10
N ILE A 77 -2.17 0.65 10.81
CA ILE A 77 -3.16 -0.26 10.19
C ILE A 77 -4.11 0.54 9.30
N PHE A 78 -4.61 1.67 9.79
CA PHE A 78 -5.45 2.56 9.01
C PHE A 78 -4.74 3.04 7.74
N GLY A 79 -3.48 3.46 7.85
CA GLY A 79 -2.66 3.86 6.69
C GLY A 79 -2.50 2.75 5.66
N TYR A 80 -2.20 1.51 6.08
CA TYR A 80 -2.16 0.37 5.17
C TYR A 80 -3.52 0.10 4.51
N LEU A 81 -4.63 0.18 5.26
CA LEU A 81 -5.97 -0.02 4.70
C LEU A 81 -6.32 1.08 3.68
N THR A 82 -6.00 2.34 3.97
CA THR A 82 -6.19 3.46 3.04
C THR A 82 -5.35 3.26 1.78
N SER A 83 -4.07 2.92 1.92
CA SER A 83 -3.17 2.68 0.80
C SER A 83 -3.63 1.51 -0.08
N ILE A 84 -3.99 0.37 0.54
CA ILE A 84 -4.58 -0.78 -0.16
C ILE A 84 -5.88 -0.39 -0.90
N GLY A 85 -6.76 0.38 -0.25
CA GLY A 85 -8.00 0.85 -0.85
C GLY A 85 -7.76 1.76 -2.06
N VAL A 86 -6.83 2.72 -1.95
CA VAL A 86 -6.48 3.64 -3.04
C VAL A 86 -5.82 2.90 -4.20
N ILE A 87 -4.84 2.04 -3.92
CA ILE A 87 -4.16 1.23 -4.95
C ILE A 87 -5.18 0.30 -5.62
N GLY A 88 -6.06 -0.33 -4.85
CA GLY A 88 -7.10 -1.23 -5.38
C GLY A 88 -8.13 -0.52 -6.25
N LEU A 89 -8.62 0.65 -5.83
CA LEU A 89 -9.53 1.48 -6.63
C LEU A 89 -8.86 1.97 -7.91
N SER A 90 -7.60 2.42 -7.81
CA SER A 90 -6.79 2.78 -8.97
C SER A 90 -6.69 1.60 -9.93
N LEU A 91 -6.39 0.41 -9.42
CA LEU A 91 -6.24 -0.80 -10.24
C LEU A 91 -7.53 -1.14 -11.00
N LEU A 92 -8.69 -1.05 -10.34
CA LEU A 92 -10.00 -1.22 -10.99
C LEU A 92 -10.25 -0.16 -12.07
N PHE A 93 -9.94 1.11 -11.78
CA PHE A 93 -10.10 2.20 -12.75
C PHE A 93 -9.25 1.98 -14.00
N TRP A 94 -7.98 1.60 -13.82
CA TRP A 94 -7.11 1.26 -14.93
C TRP A 94 -7.65 0.06 -15.68
N TRP A 95 -8.01 -1.03 -14.99
CA TRP A 95 -8.56 -2.25 -15.60
C TRP A 95 -9.80 -1.98 -16.47
N VAL A 96 -10.71 -1.13 -15.99
CA VAL A 96 -11.88 -0.68 -16.75
C VAL A 96 -11.46 0.14 -17.97
N ALA A 97 -10.48 1.04 -17.83
CA ALA A 97 -9.93 1.82 -18.93
C ALA A 97 -9.18 1.00 -19.99
N PHE A 98 -8.83 -0.28 -19.72
CA PHE A 98 -8.34 -1.20 -20.76
C PHE A 98 -9.45 -1.91 -21.53
N ILE A 99 -10.58 -2.16 -20.88
CA ILE A 99 -11.67 -2.96 -21.46
C ILE A 99 -12.54 -2.08 -22.38
N LEU A 100 -12.61 -0.78 -22.11
CA LEU A 100 -13.25 0.26 -22.92
C LEU A 100 -12.35 0.74 -24.06
#